data_AF-A0A4Y8V3D6-F1
#
_entry.id   AF-A0A4Y8V3D6-F1
#
_cell.length_a   1.000
_cell.length_b   1.000
_cell.length_c   1.000
_cell.angle_alpha   90.00
_cell.angle_beta   90.00
_cell.angle_gamma   90.00
#
_symmetry.space_group_name_H-M   'P 1'
#
loop_
_entity.id
_entity.type
_entity.pdbx_description
1 polymer ?
#
loop_
_entity_poly.entity_id
_entity_poly.type
_entity_poly.pdbx_seq_one_letter_code
_entity_poly.pdbx_strand_id
1 'polypeptide(L)'
;MDDDALDALGDNNSVIVDFAGNTQLIETLHSRLDDKLNYCCMVGLSHWEDNRALSADLPCPKPIMFFAPSQSQKRINEWGGKQFQSLLAQQWNSFSKSASQWLDIETSAGLGATKVVYEKILLGQASPKTGQQVSLL
;
A
#
# COMPACT_ATOMS: atom_id res chain seq x y z
N MET A 1 -5.48 -15.10 3.83
CA MET A 1 -4.27 -14.79 4.63
C MET A 1 -4.01 -16.04 5.45
N ASP A 2 -2.78 -16.55 5.50
CA ASP A 2 -2.47 -17.69 6.38
C ASP A 2 -2.62 -17.24 7.83
N ASP A 3 -3.39 -17.99 8.62
CA ASP A 3 -3.69 -17.70 10.03
C ASP A 3 -2.41 -17.56 10.87
N ASP A 4 -1.33 -18.24 10.47
CA ASP A 4 0.02 -18.17 11.08
C ASP A 4 0.59 -16.75 11.17
N ALA A 5 0.22 -15.86 10.22
CA ALA A 5 0.70 -14.48 10.22
C ALA A 5 0.07 -13.62 11.32
N LEU A 6 -1.16 -13.93 11.73
CA LEU A 6 -1.82 -13.24 12.85
C LEU A 6 -1.17 -13.64 14.17
N ASP A 7 -0.83 -14.92 14.32
CA ASP A 7 -0.25 -15.46 15.55
C ASP A 7 1.12 -14.86 15.90
N ALA A 8 1.87 -14.41 14.89
CA ALA A 8 3.16 -13.76 15.07
C ALA A 8 3.09 -12.33 15.66
N LEU A 9 1.92 -11.68 15.72
CA LEU A 9 1.81 -10.28 16.17
C LEU A 9 2.14 -10.09 17.66
N GLY A 10 1.90 -11.12 18.49
CA GLY A 10 2.05 -11.05 19.95
C GLY A 10 1.21 -9.93 20.60
N ASP A 11 1.52 -9.59 21.85
CA ASP A 11 0.78 -8.57 22.63
C ASP A 11 1.40 -7.15 22.51
N ASN A 12 1.97 -6.84 21.34
CA ASN A 12 2.68 -5.59 21.12
C ASN A 12 1.75 -4.47 20.68
N ASN A 13 2.05 -3.26 21.13
CA ASN A 13 1.45 -2.04 20.59
C ASN A 13 1.65 -1.99 19.06
N SER A 14 0.54 -1.86 18.34
CA SER A 14 0.49 -2.09 16.90
C SER A 14 -0.24 -0.97 16.18
N VAL A 15 0.07 -0.84 14.89
CA VAL A 15 -0.64 0.05 13.96
C VAL A 15 -1.00 -0.72 12.70
N ILE A 16 -2.19 -0.48 12.16
CA ILE A 16 -2.64 -1.04 10.90
C ILE A 16 -2.49 0.02 9.81
N VAL A 17 -1.82 -0.35 8.71
CA VAL A 17 -1.80 0.43 7.47
C VAL A 17 -2.22 -0.49 6.34
N ASP A 18 -3.47 -0.35 5.91
CA ASP A 18 -4.11 -1.25 4.97
C ASP A 18 -4.26 -0.62 3.58
N PHE A 19 -3.86 -1.36 2.55
CA PHE A 19 -3.99 -0.99 1.14
C PHE A 19 -5.04 -1.86 0.42
N ALA A 20 -5.41 -2.99 1.01
CA ALA A 20 -6.29 -3.97 0.40
C ALA A 20 -7.75 -3.61 0.61
N GLY A 21 -8.16 -3.24 1.83
CA GLY A 21 -9.55 -3.04 2.19
C GLY A 21 -10.25 -4.32 2.66
N ASN A 22 -9.52 -5.36 3.08
CA ASN A 22 -10.13 -6.60 3.55
C ASN A 22 -10.81 -6.41 4.92
N THR A 23 -12.12 -6.22 4.90
CA THR A 23 -12.90 -5.86 6.10
C THR A 23 -12.86 -6.92 7.19
N GLN A 24 -13.01 -8.20 6.83
CA GLN A 24 -12.98 -9.30 7.79
C GLN A 24 -11.65 -9.38 8.53
N LEU A 25 -10.54 -9.19 7.80
CA LEU A 25 -9.21 -9.19 8.39
C LEU A 25 -9.02 -8.00 9.34
N ILE A 26 -9.49 -6.81 8.94
CA ILE A 26 -9.44 -5.61 9.79
C ILE A 26 -10.22 -5.85 11.09
N GLU A 27 -11.44 -6.36 11.00
CA GLU A 27 -12.25 -6.69 12.18
C GLU A 27 -11.57 -7.70 13.10
N THR A 28 -10.98 -8.75 12.52
CA THR A 28 -10.22 -9.76 13.27
C THR A 28 -9.03 -9.13 14.00
N LEU A 29 -8.29 -8.25 13.32
CA LEU A 29 -7.14 -7.55 13.90
C LEU A 29 -7.55 -6.58 15.02
N HIS A 30 -8.66 -5.85 14.85
CA HIS A 30 -9.19 -4.99 15.91
C HIS A 30 -9.60 -5.79 17.14
N SER A 31 -10.29 -6.93 16.97
CA SER A 31 -10.67 -7.77 18.09
C SER A 31 -9.46 -8.42 18.78
N ARG A 32 -8.43 -8.78 18.01
CA ARG A 32 -7.22 -9.42 18.55
C ARG A 32 -6.32 -8.45 19.31
N LEU A 33 -6.08 -7.28 18.73
CA LEU A 33 -5.14 -6.30 19.27
C LEU A 33 -5.80 -5.42 20.35
N ASP A 34 -7.12 -5.20 20.26
CA ASP A 34 -7.92 -4.44 21.22
C ASP A 34 -7.21 -3.17 21.73
N ASP A 35 -6.85 -3.12 23.02
CA ASP A 35 -6.18 -1.99 23.67
C ASP A 35 -4.76 -1.70 23.15
N LYS A 36 -4.15 -2.64 22.41
CA LYS A 36 -2.83 -2.51 21.79
C LYS A 36 -2.87 -1.89 20.40
N LEU A 37 -4.05 -1.79 19.77
CA LEU A 37 -4.15 -1.13 18.48
C LEU A 37 -4.17 0.38 18.69
N ASN A 38 -3.11 1.06 18.28
CA ASN A 38 -2.97 2.51 18.49
C ASN A 38 -3.45 3.34 17.30
N TYR A 39 -3.49 2.76 16.11
CA TYR A 39 -3.86 3.47 14.89
C TYR A 39 -4.32 2.49 13.81
N CYS A 40 -5.36 2.86 13.06
CA CYS A 40 -5.83 2.12 11.90
C CYS A 40 -6.00 3.07 10.70
N CYS A 41 -5.20 2.85 9.66
CA CYS A 41 -5.08 3.69 8.48
C CYS A 41 -5.49 2.91 7.24
N MET A 42 -6.51 3.41 6.55
CA MET A 42 -7.04 2.83 5.32
C MET A 42 -6.54 3.64 4.13
N VAL A 43 -5.53 3.13 3.42
CA VAL A 43 -4.90 3.81 2.28
C VAL A 43 -5.66 3.57 0.97
N GLY A 44 -6.23 2.39 0.80
CA GLY A 44 -6.93 2.00 -0.43
C GLY A 44 -7.94 0.88 -0.22
N LEU A 45 -8.69 0.59 -1.28
CA LEU A 45 -9.70 -0.46 -1.35
C LEU A 45 -9.47 -1.29 -2.63
N SER A 46 -8.27 -1.86 -2.76
CA SER A 46 -7.89 -2.62 -3.95
C SER A 46 -8.53 -4.02 -4.00
N HIS A 47 -9.04 -4.51 -2.88
CA HIS A 47 -9.82 -5.74 -2.76
C HIS A 47 -11.27 -5.49 -3.19
N TRP A 48 -11.47 -5.36 -4.49
CA TRP A 48 -12.73 -4.95 -5.13
C TRP A 48 -13.90 -5.94 -4.93
N GLU A 49 -13.62 -7.20 -4.60
CA GLU A 49 -14.64 -8.23 -4.33
C GLU A 49 -15.29 -8.04 -2.95
N ASP A 50 -14.60 -7.45 -1.98
CA ASP A 50 -15.10 -7.24 -0.62
C ASP A 50 -15.45 -5.76 -0.40
N ASN A 51 -16.61 -5.36 -0.95
CA ASN A 51 -17.18 -4.01 -0.77
C ASN A 51 -18.03 -3.89 0.51
N ARG A 52 -17.85 -4.77 1.49
CA ARG A 52 -18.58 -4.66 2.76
C ARG A 52 -18.11 -3.42 3.50
N ALA A 53 -19.04 -2.73 4.16
CA ALA A 53 -18.68 -1.70 5.10
C ALA A 53 -18.11 -2.35 6.37
N LEU A 54 -17.06 -1.76 6.93
CA LEU A 54 -16.56 -2.12 8.25
C LEU A 54 -17.66 -1.96 9.31
N SER A 55 -17.73 -2.88 10.27
CA SER A 55 -18.72 -2.83 11.35
C SER A 55 -18.70 -1.49 12.10
N ALA A 56 -19.88 -0.94 12.36
CA ALA A 56 -20.01 0.31 13.13
C ALA A 56 -19.52 0.17 14.59
N ASP A 57 -19.48 -1.06 15.09
CA ASP A 57 -19.11 -1.42 16.47
C ASP A 57 -17.65 -1.86 16.62
N LEU A 58 -16.80 -1.56 15.62
CA LEU A 58 -15.35 -1.82 15.70
C LEU A 58 -14.75 -1.15 16.96
N PRO A 59 -14.00 -1.91 17.79
CA PRO A 59 -13.24 -1.36 18.90
C PRO A 59 -12.35 -0.20 18.45
N CYS A 60 -12.22 0.82 19.29
CA CYS A 60 -11.29 1.92 19.05
C CYS A 60 -9.87 1.37 18.82
N PRO A 61 -9.05 2.04 17.99
CA PRO A 61 -9.30 3.30 17.29
C PRO A 61 -10.11 3.10 16.02
N LYS A 62 -10.99 4.05 15.67
CA LYS A 62 -11.72 3.96 14.39
C LYS A 62 -10.77 4.06 13.20
N PRO A 63 -10.96 3.24 12.14
CA PRO A 63 -10.19 3.34 10.90
C PRO A 63 -10.31 4.73 10.27
N ILE A 64 -9.18 5.27 9.79
CA ILE A 64 -9.10 6.59 9.16
C ILE A 64 -8.63 6.43 7.72
N MET A 65 -9.37 7.03 6.77
CA MET A 65 -8.96 7.04 5.36
C MET A 65 -7.76 7.95 5.13
N PHE A 66 -6.73 7.41 4.51
CA PHE A 66 -5.60 8.16 3.98
C PHE A 66 -5.75 8.32 2.48
N PHE A 67 -5.87 9.57 2.04
CA PHE A 67 -5.88 9.90 0.62
C PHE A 67 -4.65 10.74 0.30
N ALA A 68 -3.69 10.16 -0.43
CA ALA A 68 -2.40 10.81 -0.69
C ALA A 68 -2.51 12.23 -1.29
N PRO A 69 -3.46 12.52 -2.20
CA PRO A 69 -3.64 13.89 -2.71
C PRO A 69 -4.04 14.90 -1.63
N SER A 70 -4.96 14.56 -0.71
CA SER A 70 -5.36 15.49 0.36
C SER A 70 -4.24 15.73 1.36
N GLN A 71 -3.43 14.71 1.63
CA GLN A 71 -2.25 14.83 2.49
C GLN A 71 -1.17 15.69 1.83
N SER A 72 -0.96 15.56 0.52
CA SER A 72 -0.08 16.43 -0.24
C SER A 72 -0.53 17.88 -0.16
N GLN A 73 -1.82 18.16 -0.37
CA GLN A 73 -2.38 19.51 -0.25
C GLN A 73 -2.22 20.09 1.16
N LYS A 74 -2.48 19.29 2.19
CA LYS A 74 -2.27 19.69 3.59
C LYS A 74 -0.81 20.11 3.83
N ARG A 75 0.16 19.30 3.41
CA ARG A 75 1.59 19.60 3.59
C ARG A 75 2.05 20.82 2.79
N ILE A 76 1.50 21.03 1.60
CA ILE A 76 1.75 22.24 0.81
C ILE A 76 1.24 23.48 1.55
N ASN A 77 0.06 23.41 2.18
CA ASN A 77 -0.48 24.53 2.96
C ASN A 77 0.31 24.79 4.25
N GLU A 78 0.77 23.74 4.94
CA GLU A 78 1.51 23.84 6.21
C GLU A 78 2.97 24.30 6.03
N TRP A 79 3.65 23.81 5.00
CA TRP A 79 5.10 23.99 4.82
C TRP A 79 5.43 24.96 3.67
N GLY A 80 4.46 25.26 2.81
CA GLY A 80 4.67 25.95 1.55
C GLY A 80 5.18 25.00 0.45
N GLY A 81 4.80 25.29 -0.79
CA GLY A 81 5.09 24.42 -1.94
C GLY A 81 6.58 24.17 -2.16
N LYS A 82 7.44 25.18 -1.98
CA LYS A 82 8.89 25.04 -2.17
C LYS A 82 9.51 24.05 -1.17
N GLN A 83 9.15 24.15 0.11
CA GLN A 83 9.67 23.25 1.13
C GLN A 83 9.13 21.84 0.95
N PHE A 84 7.83 21.69 0.65
CA PHE A 84 7.24 20.40 0.34
C PHE A 84 7.98 19.69 -0.81
N GLN A 85 8.22 20.39 -1.93
CA GLN A 85 8.94 19.81 -3.08
C GLN A 85 10.38 19.43 -2.73
N SER A 86 11.07 20.27 -1.94
CA SER A 86 12.44 19.96 -1.49
C SER A 86 12.49 18.69 -0.64
N LEU A 87 11.58 18.53 0.33
CA LEU A 87 11.51 17.35 1.18
C LEU A 87 11.10 16.11 0.39
N LEU A 88 10.11 16.24 -0.51
CA LEU A 88 9.68 15.16 -1.38
C LEU A 88 10.82 14.66 -2.27
N ALA A 89 11.55 15.57 -2.92
CA ALA A 89 12.69 15.22 -3.77
C ALA A 89 13.81 14.52 -2.98
N GLN A 90 14.10 14.96 -1.76
CA GLN A 90 15.11 14.33 -0.90
C GLN A 90 14.73 12.88 -0.55
N GLN A 91 13.47 12.65 -0.14
CA GLN A 91 12.99 11.32 0.17
C GLN A 91 12.90 10.44 -1.08
N TRP A 92 12.46 11.01 -2.20
CA TRP A 92 12.39 10.33 -3.49
C TRP A 92 13.75 9.82 -3.97
N ASN A 93 14.80 10.63 -3.85
CA ASN A 93 16.16 10.21 -4.21
C ASN A 93 16.66 9.07 -3.33
N SER A 94 16.39 9.14 -2.02
CA SER A 94 16.77 8.08 -1.07
C SER A 94 16.03 6.78 -1.36
N PHE A 95 14.72 6.85 -1.61
CA PHE A 95 13.91 5.72 -2.01
C PHE A 95 14.38 5.12 -3.34
N SER A 96 14.60 5.94 -4.37
CA SER A 96 15.04 5.48 -5.70
C SER A 96 16.37 4.73 -5.63
N LYS A 97 17.32 5.23 -4.82
CA LYS A 97 18.61 4.56 -4.57
C LYS A 97 18.44 3.21 -3.88
N SER A 98 17.50 3.10 -2.94
CA SER A 98 17.20 1.82 -2.29
C SER A 98 16.51 0.86 -3.25
N ALA A 99 15.51 1.34 -4.01
CA ALA A 99 14.79 0.56 -5.01
C ALA A 99 15.72 -0.03 -6.06
N SER A 100 16.68 0.75 -6.56
CA SER A 100 17.64 0.27 -7.57
C SER A 100 18.57 -0.85 -7.11
N GLN A 101 18.60 -1.18 -5.81
CA GLN A 101 19.40 -2.29 -5.28
C GLN A 101 18.70 -3.64 -5.38
N TRP A 102 17.38 -3.65 -5.54
CA TRP A 102 16.58 -4.88 -5.53
C TRP A 102 15.56 -4.99 -6.66
N LEU A 103 15.25 -3.89 -7.34
CA LEU A 103 14.33 -3.83 -8.46
C LEU A 103 15.09 -3.83 -9.79
N ASP A 104 14.87 -4.86 -10.60
CA ASP A 104 15.39 -4.97 -11.96
C ASP A 104 14.35 -4.41 -12.95
N ILE A 105 14.74 -3.45 -13.79
CA ILE A 105 13.85 -2.88 -14.80
C ILE A 105 14.03 -3.61 -16.14
N GLU A 106 12.99 -4.31 -16.58
CA GLU A 106 12.92 -4.92 -17.91
C GLU A 106 12.13 -4.00 -18.84
N THR A 107 12.76 -3.57 -19.93
CA THR A 107 12.11 -2.72 -20.93
C THR A 107 11.80 -3.53 -22.19
N SER A 108 10.59 -3.39 -22.71
CA SER A 108 10.16 -3.98 -23.98
C SER A 108 9.26 -3.03 -24.76
N ALA A 109 8.97 -3.36 -26.02
CA ALA A 109 8.25 -2.47 -26.92
C ALA A 109 7.25 -3.22 -27.82
N GLY A 110 6.17 -2.52 -28.18
CA GLY A 110 5.15 -2.97 -29.11
C GLY A 110 4.03 -3.80 -28.47
N LEU A 111 2.90 -3.88 -29.18
CA LEU A 111 1.67 -4.54 -28.72
C LEU A 111 1.88 -6.02 -28.34
N GLY A 112 2.75 -6.73 -29.07
CA GLY A 112 3.08 -8.13 -28.77
C GLY A 112 3.74 -8.28 -27.40
N ALA A 113 4.72 -7.42 -27.08
CA ALA A 113 5.37 -7.42 -25.78
C ALA A 113 4.39 -7.03 -24.66
N THR A 114 3.51 -6.05 -24.89
CA THR A 114 2.47 -5.66 -23.93
C THR A 114 1.59 -6.84 -23.54
N LYS A 115 1.14 -7.63 -24.52
CA LYS A 115 0.31 -8.82 -24.27
C LYS A 115 1.06 -9.85 -23.41
N VAL A 116 2.30 -10.17 -23.78
CA VAL A 116 3.13 -11.16 -23.06
C VAL A 116 3.36 -10.74 -21.61
N VAL A 117 3.75 -9.48 -21.39
CA VAL A 117 3.99 -8.93 -20.05
C VAL A 117 2.72 -8.95 -19.22
N TYR A 118 1.59 -8.52 -19.79
CA TYR A 118 0.31 -8.53 -19.12
C TYR A 118 -0.11 -9.95 -18.71
N GLU A 119 -0.05 -10.93 -19.61
CA GLU A 119 -0.41 -12.33 -19.32
C GLU A 119 0.48 -12.91 -18.21
N LYS A 120 1.78 -12.62 -18.24
CA LYS A 120 2.73 -13.06 -17.19
C LYS A 120 2.35 -12.51 -15.81
N ILE A 121 1.98 -11.23 -15.72
CA ILE A 121 1.54 -10.61 -14.46
C ILE A 121 0.19 -11.19 -14.02
N LEU A 122 -0.77 -11.29 -14.94
CA LEU A 122 -2.11 -11.81 -14.67
C LEU A 122 -2.09 -13.23 -14.11
N LEU A 123 -1.20 -14.07 -14.62
CA LEU A 123 -1.02 -15.46 -14.17
C LEU A 123 -0.14 -15.60 -12.92
N GLY A 124 0.32 -14.50 -12.32
CA GLY A 124 1.19 -14.52 -11.14
C GLY A 124 2.60 -15.06 -11.41
N GLN A 125 3.05 -15.05 -12.68
CA GLN A 125 4.34 -15.58 -13.11
C GLN A 125 5.43 -14.50 -13.18
N ALA A 126 5.07 -13.24 -12.93
CA ALA A 126 6.02 -12.14 -12.85
C ALA A 126 6.77 -12.18 -11.51
N SER A 127 8.09 -12.04 -11.56
CA SER A 127 8.90 -11.86 -10.34
C SER A 127 8.55 -10.52 -9.69
N PRO A 128 8.32 -10.46 -8.37
CA PRO A 128 8.10 -9.19 -7.67
C PRO A 128 9.35 -8.30 -7.64
N LYS A 129 10.52 -8.83 -8.01
CA LYS A 129 11.77 -8.06 -8.17
C LYS A 129 11.88 -7.36 -9.52
N THR A 130 10.99 -7.65 -10.47
CA THR A 130 11.10 -7.13 -11.84
C THR A 130 10.04 -6.07 -12.10
N GLY A 131 10.48 -4.83 -12.34
CA GLY A 131 9.64 -3.76 -12.87
C GLY A 131 9.56 -3.88 -14.40
N GLN A 132 8.34 -4.04 -14.92
CA GLN A 132 8.10 -4.14 -16.36
C GLN A 132 7.77 -2.76 -16.94
N GLN A 133 8.58 -2.29 -17.89
CA GLN A 133 8.32 -1.07 -18.65
C GLN A 133 8.05 -1.45 -20.11
N VAL A 134 6.83 -1.22 -20.59
CA VAL A 134 6.46 -1.52 -21.99
C VAL A 134 6.07 -0.25 -22.71
N SER A 135 6.79 0.09 -23.78
CA SER A 135 6.40 1.20 -24.67
C SER A 135 5.52 0.70 -25.81
N LEU A 136 4.54 1.51 -26.23
CA LEU A 136 3.69 1.22 -27.39
C LEU A 136 4.29 1.67 -28.73
N LEU A 137 5.41 2.39 -28.68
CA LEU A 137 6.17 2.89 -29.83
C LEU A 137 7.06 1.81 -30.43
#